data_AF-A0A1S3KWP4-F1
#
_entry.id   AF-A0A1S3KWP4-F1
#
_cell.length_a   1.000
_cell.length_b   1.000
_cell.length_c   1.000
_cell.angle_alpha   90.00
_cell.angle_beta   90.00
_cell.angle_gamma   90.00
#
_symmetry.space_group_name_H-M   'P 1'
#
loop_
_entity.id
_entity.type
_entity.pdbx_description
1 polymer ?
#
loop_
_entity_poly.entity_id
_entity_poly.type
_entity_poly.pdbx_seq_one_letter_code
_entity_poly.pdbx_strand_id
1 'polypeptide(L)'
;MPKLVRGMRLLNQADPCAEVLIQETGEHVLVTAGEVHLQRCLDDLRERFAKIEISASKPIIPFRETVIRPPKVDMVNEDLGKQQKVCV
;
A
#
# COMPACT_ATOMS: atom_id res chain seq x y z
N MET A 1 14.60 0.28 -17.80
CA MET A 1 14.40 0.23 -16.32
C MET A 1 15.13 -0.89 -15.55
N PRO A 2 16.10 -1.68 -16.08
CA PRO A 2 16.63 -2.84 -15.33
C PRO A 2 17.40 -2.46 -14.06
N LYS A 3 18.02 -1.26 -14.03
CA LYS A 3 18.74 -0.75 -12.86
C LYS A 3 17.80 -0.47 -11.68
N LEU A 4 16.63 0.11 -11.92
CA LEU A 4 15.64 0.39 -10.87
C LEU A 4 15.11 -0.93 -10.28
N VAL A 5 14.71 -1.88 -11.14
CA VAL A 5 14.22 -3.20 -10.71
C VAL A 5 15.27 -3.95 -9.90
N ARG A 6 16.55 -3.90 -10.33
CA ARG A 6 17.65 -4.48 -9.55
C ARG A 6 17.83 -3.77 -8.21
N GLY A 7 17.76 -2.43 -8.18
CA GLY A 7 17.89 -1.65 -6.96
C GLY A 7 16.77 -1.92 -5.95
N MET A 8 15.53 -2.03 -6.43
CA MET A 8 14.37 -2.39 -5.61
C MET A 8 14.46 -3.81 -5.04
N ARG A 9 15.00 -4.77 -5.81
CA ARG A 9 15.28 -6.12 -5.28
C ARG A 9 16.33 -6.10 -4.17
N LEU A 10 17.37 -5.27 -4.30
CA LEU A 10 18.37 -5.10 -3.25
C LEU A 10 17.80 -4.38 -2.02
N LEU A 11 16.91 -3.41 -2.23
CA LEU A 11 16.20 -2.73 -1.14
C LEU A 11 15.37 -3.72 -0.32
N ASN A 12 14.58 -4.58 -0.97
CA ASN A 12 13.78 -5.61 -0.29
C ASN A 12 14.65 -6.66 0.46
N GLN A 13 15.90 -6.86 0.03
CA GLN A 13 16.86 -7.70 0.78
C GLN A 13 17.46 -6.97 1.99
N ALA A 14 17.60 -5.65 1.91
CA ALA A 14 18.17 -4.84 2.98
C ALA A 14 17.15 -4.47 4.05
N ASP A 15 15.89 -4.26 3.67
CA ASP A 15 14.79 -3.91 4.55
C ASP A 15 13.58 -4.81 4.30
N PRO A 16 13.22 -5.69 5.26
CA PRO A 16 12.08 -6.60 5.11
C PRO A 16 10.71 -5.90 5.19
N CYS A 17 10.66 -4.65 5.68
CA CYS A 17 9.43 -3.87 5.78
C CYS A 17 9.16 -3.06 4.49
N ALA A 18 10.10 -3.03 3.54
CA ALA A 18 9.96 -2.30 2.28
C ALA A 18 9.43 -3.24 1.18
N GLU A 19 8.15 -3.13 0.86
CA GLU A 19 7.54 -3.91 -0.22
C GLU A 19 7.38 -3.09 -1.50
N VAL A 20 7.45 -3.77 -2.65
CA VAL A 20 7.32 -3.14 -3.97
C VAL A 20 6.20 -3.80 -4.75
N LEU A 21 5.22 -3.00 -5.12
CA LEU A 21 4.06 -3.41 -5.91
C LEU A 21 4.14 -2.77 -7.30
N ILE A 22 3.76 -3.53 -8.32
CA ILE A 22 3.67 -3.04 -9.70
C ILE A 22 2.20 -2.91 -10.02
N GLN A 23 1.74 -1.67 -10.27
CA GLN A 23 0.39 -1.42 -10.73
C GLN A 23 0.26 -1.75 -12.23
N GLU A 24 -0.97 -2.01 -12.69
CA GLU A 24 -1.27 -2.25 -14.10
C GLU A 24 -0.92 -1.05 -15.00
N THR A 25 -0.88 0.15 -14.42
CA THR A 25 -0.43 1.40 -15.07
C THR A 25 1.07 1.42 -15.38
N GLY A 26 1.85 0.47 -14.83
CA GLY A 26 3.31 0.41 -14.92
C GLY A 26 4.04 1.20 -13.84
N GLU A 27 3.30 1.81 -12.90
CA GLU A 27 3.86 2.51 -11.75
C GLU A 27 4.41 1.54 -10.70
N HIS A 28 5.56 1.89 -10.13
CA HIS A 28 6.18 1.14 -9.05
C HIS A 28 5.79 1.80 -7.73
N VAL A 29 4.97 1.11 -6.94
CA VAL A 29 4.52 1.57 -5.62
C VAL A 29 5.42 0.98 -4.56
N LEU A 30 6.09 1.85 -3.81
CA LEU A 30 6.86 1.48 -2.64
C LEU A 30 5.98 1.57 -1.39
N VAL A 31 5.85 0.46 -0.67
CA VAL A 31 5.14 0.39 0.61
C VAL A 31 6.17 0.47 1.72
N THR A 32 5.97 1.41 2.64
CA THR A 32 6.87 1.64 3.77
C THR A 32 6.09 1.78 5.07
N ALA A 33 6.79 1.67 6.19
CA ALA A 33 6.19 1.75 7.52
C ALA A 33 5.85 3.19 7.98
N GLY A 34 6.34 4.21 7.27
CA GLY A 34 6.15 5.62 7.64
C GLY A 34 7.02 6.59 6.84
N GLU A 35 6.92 7.87 7.16
CA GLU A 35 7.60 8.96 6.42
C GLU A 35 9.13 8.90 6.51
N VAL A 36 9.67 8.64 7.70
CA VAL A 36 11.12 8.53 7.92
C VAL A 36 11.69 7.33 7.16
N HIS A 37 10.96 6.20 7.20
CA HIS A 37 11.33 5.00 6.46
C HIS A 37 11.29 5.28 4.95
N LEU A 38 10.26 5.97 4.44
CA LEU A 38 10.18 6.37 3.03
C LEU A 38 11.39 7.20 2.59
N GLN A 39 11.77 8.22 3.36
CA GLN A 39 12.92 9.05 3.04
C GLN A 39 14.21 8.22 2.99
N ARG A 40 14.41 7.32 3.96
CA ARG A 40 15.56 6.43 4.00
C ARG A 40 15.63 5.49 2.80
N CYS A 41 14.51 4.88 2.40
CA CYS A 41 14.45 4.02 1.23
C CYS A 41 14.78 4.76 -0.06
N LEU A 42 14.31 6.01 -0.20
CA LEU A 42 14.59 6.83 -1.37
C LEU A 42 16.07 7.19 -1.46
N ASP A 43 16.69 7.53 -0.33
CA ASP A 43 18.11 7.83 -0.26
C ASP A 43 18.96 6.59 -0.58
N ASP A 44 18.61 5.42 0.00
CA ASP A 44 19.32 4.17 -0.29
C ASP A 44 19.19 3.74 -1.76
N LEU A 45 18.02 3.93 -2.38
CA LEU A 45 17.84 3.68 -3.81
C LEU A 45 18.67 4.63 -4.69
N ARG A 46 18.74 5.92 -4.33
CA ARG A 46 19.49 6.95 -5.05
C ARG A 46 21.00 6.82 -4.89
N GLU A 47 21.50 6.51 -3.70
CA GLU A 47 22.93 6.54 -3.40
C GLU A 47 23.60 5.17 -3.54
N ARG A 48 22.94 4.10 -3.08
CA ARG A 48 23.59 2.80 -2.85
C ARG A 48 23.18 1.75 -3.88
N PHE A 49 21.88 1.57 -4.12
CA PHE A 49 21.38 0.43 -4.88
C PHE A 49 21.24 0.69 -6.38
N ALA A 50 20.44 1.70 -6.77
CA ALA A 50 20.11 1.94 -8.17
C ALA A 50 20.99 3.03 -8.81
N LYS A 51 21.50 3.98 -8.00
CA LYS A 51 22.38 5.09 -8.45
C LYS A 51 21.79 5.88 -9.62
N ILE A 52 20.50 6.18 -9.51
CA ILE A 52 19.73 6.93 -10.50
C ILE A 52 18.91 8.00 -9.78
N GLU A 53 18.60 9.06 -10.51
CA GLU A 53 17.60 10.03 -10.05
C GLU A 53 16.21 9.38 -10.08
N ILE A 54 15.50 9.49 -8.96
CA ILE A 54 14.17 8.92 -8.79
C ILE A 54 13.22 10.06 -8.47
N SER A 55 12.20 10.22 -9.30
CA SER A 55 11.05 11.09 -9.02
C SER A 55 10.02 10.28 -8.24
N ALA A 56 9.62 10.79 -7.07
CA ALA A 56 8.61 10.17 -6.22
C ALA A 56 7.40 11.10 -6.10
N SER A 57 6.20 10.51 -6.11
CA SER A 57 4.95 11.23 -5.83
C SER A 57 4.83 11.57 -4.34
N LYS A 58 3.79 12.34 -3.99
CA LYS A 58 3.42 12.53 -2.58
C LYS A 58 3.06 11.18 -1.94
N PRO A 59 3.41 10.96 -0.66
CA PRO A 59 3.07 9.73 0.04
C PRO A 59 1.56 9.58 0.14
N ILE A 60 1.07 8.36 -0.08
CA ILE A 60 -0.32 7.96 0.07
C ILE A 60 -0.43 6.82 1.07
N ILE A 61 -1.60 6.66 1.68
CA ILE A 61 -1.87 5.61 2.66
C ILE A 61 -2.81 4.58 2.02
N PRO A 62 -2.50 3.27 2.08
CA PRO A 62 -3.41 2.25 1.58
C PRO A 62 -4.64 2.16 2.50
N PHE A 63 -5.83 2.31 1.91
CA PHE A 63 -7.09 2.07 2.60
C PHE A 63 -7.43 0.58 2.57
N ARG A 64 -8.02 0.08 3.67
CA ARG A 64 -8.58 -1.27 3.74
C ARG A 64 -10.05 -1.16 4.07
N GLU A 65 -10.87 -1.78 3.25
CA GLU A 65 -12.32 -1.87 3.46
C GLU A 65 -12.66 -3.15 4.21
N THR A 66 -13.72 -3.11 5.01
CA THR A 66 -14.22 -4.27 5.75
C THR A 66 -15.73 -4.34 5.65
N VAL A 67 -16.27 -5.57 5.64
CA VAL A 67 -17.72 -5.79 5.66
C VAL A 67 -18.16 -5.84 7.12
N ILE A 68 -18.98 -4.87 7.52
CA ILE A 68 -19.65 -4.90 8.82
C ILE A 68 -20.94 -5.71 8.74
N ARG A 69 -21.32 -6.34 9.86
CA ARG A 69 -22.64 -6.96 9.96
C ARG A 69 -23.72 -5.89 9.72
N PRO A 70 -24.82 -6.24 9.03
CA PRO A 70 -25.92 -5.31 8.89
C PRO A 70 -26.41 -4.86 10.28
N PRO A 71 -26.73 -3.57 10.44
CA PRO A 71 -27.22 -3.05 11.71
C PRO A 71 -28.54 -3.75 12.07
N LYS A 72 -28.73 -4.02 13.37
CA LYS A 72 -29.98 -4.58 13.90
C LYS A 72 -31.06 -3.53 14.10
N VAL A 73 -30.65 -2.27 14.22
CA VAL A 73 -31.53 -1.12 14.46
C VAL A 73 -31.26 -0.08 13.38
N ASP A 74 -32.31 0.58 12.92
CA ASP A 74 -32.18 1.68 11.99
C ASP A 74 -31.83 3.00 12.71
N MET A 75 -31.72 4.09 11.95
CA MET A 75 -31.38 5.42 12.49
C MET A 75 -32.47 6.01 13.42
N VAL A 76 -33.65 5.38 13.49
CA VAL A 76 -34.78 5.76 14.37
C VAL A 76 -35.02 4.75 15.50
N ASN A 77 -34.09 3.80 15.72
CA ASN A 77 -34.16 2.74 16.73
C ASN A 77 -35.30 1.72 16.54
N GLU A 78 -35.76 1.50 15.31
CA GLU A 78 -36.66 0.40 14.97
C GLU A 78 -35.85 -0.87 14.67
N ASP A 79 -36.36 -2.03 15.11
CA ASP A 79 -35.73 -3.33 14.87
C ASP A 79 -35.82 -3.67 13.38
N LEU A 80 -34.67 -3.71 12.72
CA LEU A 80 -34.51 -4.24 11.36
C LEU A 80 -34.67 -5.76 11.46
N GLY A 81 -35.92 -6.23 11.35
CA GLY A 81 -36.25 -7.65 11.41
C GLY A 81 -35.37 -8.52 10.51
N LYS A 82 -35.30 -9.83 10.79
CA LYS A 82 -34.40 -10.79 10.12
C LYS A 82 -34.61 -10.82 8.60
N GLN A 83 -33.93 -9.96 7.85
CA GLN A 83 -33.81 -10.12 6.40
C GLN A 83 -32.84 -11.25 6.11
N GLN A 84 -33.40 -12.43 5.87
CA GLN A 84 -32.67 -13.57 5.34
C GLN A 84 -32.37 -13.32 3.86
N LYS A 85 -31.31 -12.56 3.58
CA LYS A 85 -30.78 -12.42 2.22
C LYS A 85 -29.66 -13.43 2.03
N VAL A 86 -30.01 -14.52 1.33
CA VAL A 86 -29.06 -15.39 0.64
C VAL A 86 -28.43 -14.55 -0.46
N CYS A 87 -27.12 -14.36 -0.43
CA CYS A 87 -26.36 -13.75 -1.52
C CYS A 87 -25.57 -14.87 -2.20
N VAL A 88 -25.89 -15.12 -3.47
CA VAL A 88 -25.14 -16.00 -4.40
C VAL A 88 -23.88 -15.30 -4.84
#